data_AF-A0A2X1KSY2-F1
#
_entry.id   AF-A0A2X1KSY2-F1
#
_cell.length_a   1.000
_cell.length_b   1.000
_cell.length_c   1.000
_cell.angle_alpha   90.00
_cell.angle_beta   90.00
_cell.angle_gamma   90.00
#
_symmetry.space_group_name_H-M   'P 1'
#
loop_
_entity.id
_entity.type
_entity.pdbx_description
1 polymer ?
#
loop_
_entity_poly.entity_id
_entity_poly.type
_entity_poly.pdbx_seq_one_letter_code
_entity_poly.pdbx_strand_id
1 'polypeptide(L)'
;MNKIILNTVTRQSTKDISSWKSDKRKVYPSRLINMGIDKHCSENNTNITGVVRQRVFTLIAEDFGIKLDSNAAQSSITHIVNGNGWFSKKLASLCEGMSRDDKNKTREILENKLADIFFEKHIDSKIDIKNYRVA
;
A
#
# COMPACT_ATOMS: atom_id res chain seq x y z
N MET A 1 -13.66 8.70 0.26
CA MET A 1 -12.73 7.64 -0.22
C MET A 1 -13.18 6.23 0.18
N ASN A 2 -13.37 5.90 1.46
CA ASN A 2 -13.68 4.52 1.90
C ASN A 2 -14.89 3.85 1.21
N LYS A 3 -16.04 4.53 1.12
CA LYS A 3 -17.21 4.02 0.41
C LYS A 3 -16.94 3.74 -1.07
N ILE A 4 -16.12 4.59 -1.71
CA ILE A 4 -15.73 4.41 -3.12
C ILE A 4 -14.93 3.12 -3.26
N ILE A 5 -13.92 2.90 -2.40
CA ILE A 5 -13.11 1.68 -2.45
C ILE A 5 -13.98 0.43 -2.31
N LEU A 6 -14.84 0.39 -1.30
CA LEU A 6 -15.73 -0.75 -1.08
C LEU A 6 -16.69 -0.97 -2.26
N ASN A 7 -17.33 0.08 -2.77
CA ASN A 7 -18.24 -0.03 -3.92
C ASN A 7 -17.51 -0.51 -5.18
N THR A 8 -16.28 -0.04 -5.41
CA THR A 8 -15.47 -0.48 -6.54
C THR A 8 -15.11 -1.96 -6.43
N VAL A 9 -14.71 -2.43 -5.25
CA VAL A 9 -14.41 -3.84 -5.01
C VAL A 9 -15.65 -4.70 -5.23
N THR A 10 -16.79 -4.35 -4.64
CA THR A 10 -18.04 -5.12 -4.81
C THR A 10 -18.46 -5.22 -6.27
N ARG A 11 -18.18 -4.19 -7.09
CA ARG A 11 -18.56 -4.18 -8.51
C ARG A 11 -17.56 -4.91 -9.42
N GLN A 12 -16.27 -4.90 -9.10
CA GLN A 12 -15.20 -5.31 -10.03
C GLN A 12 -14.43 -6.56 -9.58
N SER A 13 -14.54 -6.96 -8.32
CA SER A 13 -13.89 -8.15 -7.80
C SER A 13 -14.67 -9.40 -8.21
N THR A 14 -13.96 -10.41 -8.70
CA THR A 14 -14.51 -11.77 -8.87
C THR A 14 -14.64 -12.52 -7.53
N LYS A 15 -13.98 -12.00 -6.48
CA LYS A 15 -14.07 -12.51 -5.11
C LYS A 15 -15.11 -11.74 -4.32
N ASP A 16 -15.79 -12.41 -3.39
CA ASP A 16 -16.61 -11.74 -2.39
C ASP A 16 -15.75 -10.81 -1.51
N ILE A 17 -16.41 -9.84 -0.86
CA ILE A 17 -15.72 -8.81 -0.09
C ILE A 17 -14.89 -9.38 1.06
N SER A 18 -15.29 -10.50 1.67
CA SER A 18 -14.58 -11.11 2.80
C SER A 18 -13.28 -11.78 2.33
N SER A 19 -13.34 -12.53 1.23
CA SER A 19 -12.16 -13.11 0.58
C SER A 19 -11.20 -12.03 0.12
N TRP A 20 -11.71 -10.96 -0.48
CA TRP A 20 -10.87 -9.82 -0.87
C TRP A 20 -10.18 -9.17 0.34
N LYS A 21 -10.89 -8.96 1.46
CA LYS A 21 -10.29 -8.41 2.68
C LYS A 21 -9.20 -9.33 3.25
N SER A 22 -9.43 -10.64 3.24
CA SER A 22 -8.44 -11.64 3.66
C SER A 22 -7.15 -11.54 2.82
N ASP A 23 -7.27 -11.44 1.50
CA ASP A 23 -6.12 -11.22 0.62
C ASP A 23 -5.40 -9.91 0.96
N LYS A 24 -6.14 -8.82 1.21
CA LYS A 24 -5.52 -7.53 1.51
C LYS A 24 -4.78 -7.52 2.83
N ARG A 25 -5.25 -8.25 3.85
CA ARG A 25 -4.55 -8.41 5.13
C ARG A 25 -3.12 -8.93 4.92
N LYS A 26 -2.90 -9.77 3.91
CA LYS A 26 -1.57 -10.28 3.54
C LYS A 26 -0.83 -9.34 2.57
N VAL A 27 -1.47 -8.95 1.48
CA VAL A 27 -0.83 -8.26 0.35
C VAL A 27 -0.43 -6.82 0.67
N TYR A 28 -1.26 -6.08 1.42
CA TYR A 28 -1.00 -4.66 1.66
C TYR A 28 0.20 -4.41 2.58
N PRO A 29 0.33 -5.06 3.75
CA PRO A 29 1.54 -4.94 4.57
C PRO A 29 2.80 -5.41 3.83
N SER A 30 2.68 -6.51 3.07
CA SER A 30 3.78 -7.02 2.24
C SER A 30 4.29 -5.99 1.23
N ARG A 31 3.38 -5.28 0.55
CA ARG A 31 3.73 -4.18 -0.35
C ARG A 31 4.51 -3.07 0.36
N LEU A 32 4.10 -2.69 1.57
CA LEU A 32 4.77 -1.62 2.32
C LEU A 32 6.18 -2.02 2.75
N ILE A 33 6.37 -3.26 3.16
CA ILE A 33 7.70 -3.82 3.47
C ILE A 33 8.57 -3.78 2.22
N ASN A 34 8.05 -4.23 1.07
CA ASN A 34 8.78 -4.16 -0.20
C ASN A 34 9.15 -2.72 -0.57
N MET A 35 8.24 -1.76 -0.43
CA MET A 35 8.55 -0.34 -0.65
C MET A 35 9.66 0.17 0.28
N GLY A 36 9.64 -0.24 1.55
CA GLY A 36 10.70 0.11 2.52
C GLY A 36 12.06 -0.49 2.15
N ILE A 37 12.08 -1.75 1.72
CA ILE A 37 13.29 -2.42 1.22
C ILE A 37 13.83 -1.70 -0.03
N ASP A 38 12.96 -1.37 -0.98
CA ASP A 38 13.35 -0.72 -2.23
C ASP A 38 13.88 0.70 -1.97
N LYS A 39 13.25 1.44 -1.05
CA LYS A 39 13.73 2.73 -0.55
C LYS A 39 15.13 2.60 0.06
N HIS A 40 15.33 1.64 0.97
CA HIS A 40 16.63 1.38 1.58
C HIS A 40 17.71 1.05 0.54
N CYS A 41 17.37 0.22 -0.47
CA CYS A 41 18.27 -0.12 -1.56
C CYS A 41 18.69 1.12 -2.36
N SER A 42 17.72 1.99 -2.67
CA SER A 42 17.94 3.25 -3.40
C SER A 42 18.83 4.22 -2.60
N GLU A 43 18.53 4.43 -1.32
CA GLU A 43 19.26 5.40 -0.47
C GLU A 43 20.69 4.95 -0.14
N ASN A 44 20.93 3.64 -0.08
CA ASN A 44 22.24 3.07 0.29
C ASN A 44 23.02 2.51 -0.91
N ASN A 45 22.54 2.73 -2.13
CA ASN A 45 23.14 2.19 -3.37
C ASN A 45 23.47 0.69 -3.25
N THR A 46 22.52 -0.09 -2.75
CA THR A 46 22.68 -1.52 -2.46
C THR A 46 21.58 -2.33 -3.15
N ASN A 47 21.74 -3.65 -3.15
CA ASN A 47 20.75 -4.56 -3.71
C ASN A 47 20.52 -5.75 -2.77
N ILE A 48 19.29 -5.86 -2.26
CA ILE A 48 18.86 -6.97 -1.41
C ILE A 48 18.40 -8.13 -2.30
N THR A 49 19.12 -9.26 -2.22
CA THR A 49 18.78 -10.47 -2.99
C THR A 49 17.43 -11.06 -2.57
N GLY A 50 16.81 -11.87 -3.44
CA GLY A 50 15.55 -12.54 -3.12
C GLY A 50 15.60 -13.41 -1.85
N VAL A 51 16.75 -14.05 -1.57
CA VAL A 51 16.95 -14.85 -0.35
C VAL A 51 16.95 -13.97 0.90
N VAL A 52 17.64 -12.83 0.86
CA VAL A 52 17.67 -11.88 1.99
C VAL A 52 16.29 -11.24 2.17
N ARG A 53 15.62 -10.86 1.08
CA ARG A 53 14.24 -10.35 1.11
C ARG A 53 13.30 -11.36 1.78
N GLN A 54 13.37 -12.64 1.41
CA GLN A 54 12.54 -13.68 2.02
C GLN A 54 12.81 -13.82 3.53
N ARG A 55 14.08 -13.73 3.97
CA ARG A 55 14.44 -13.76 5.40
C ARG A 55 13.85 -12.57 6.17
N VAL A 56 13.96 -11.36 5.62
CA VAL A 56 13.34 -10.15 6.21
C VAL A 56 11.83 -10.34 6.37
N PHE A 57 11.17 -10.87 5.34
CA PHE A 57 9.73 -11.17 5.39
C PHE A 57 9.38 -12.22 6.46
N THR A 58 10.19 -13.26 6.63
CA THR A 58 9.99 -14.26 7.68
C THR A 58 10.11 -13.65 9.07
N LEU A 59 11.14 -12.84 9.33
CA LEU A 59 11.34 -12.19 10.63
C LEU A 59 10.17 -11.26 10.98
N ILE A 60 9.74 -10.42 10.03
CA ILE A 60 8.60 -9.51 10.25
C ILE A 60 7.29 -10.31 10.43
N ALA A 61 7.11 -11.41 9.69
CA ALA A 61 5.93 -12.26 9.86
C ALA A 61 5.85 -12.87 11.27
N GLU A 62 6.99 -13.31 11.81
CA GLU A 62 7.12 -13.87 13.15
C GLU A 62 6.89 -12.81 14.23
N ASP A 63 7.55 -11.65 14.14
CA ASP A 63 7.46 -10.56 15.11
C ASP A 63 6.03 -10.02 15.28
N PHE A 64 5.30 -9.94 14.17
CA PHE A 64 3.95 -9.37 14.16
C PHE A 64 2.84 -10.43 14.12
N GLY A 65 3.18 -11.72 14.04
CA GLY A 65 2.20 -12.82 13.96
C GLY A 65 1.29 -12.74 12.72
N ILE A 66 1.80 -12.25 11.60
CA ILE A 66 1.03 -12.05 10.35
C ILE A 66 1.55 -12.90 9.20
N LYS A 67 0.69 -13.17 8.21
CA LYS A 67 1.11 -13.80 6.95
C LYS A 67 1.50 -12.73 5.94
N LEU A 68 2.65 -12.89 5.31
CA LEU A 68 3.19 -11.99 4.29
C LEU A 68 3.53 -12.72 2.98
N ASP A 69 3.81 -11.97 1.92
CA ASP A 69 4.28 -12.46 0.61
C ASP A 69 5.33 -11.51 0.05
N SER A 70 6.57 -11.99 -0.04
CA SER A 70 7.73 -11.24 -0.52
C SER A 70 7.60 -10.75 -1.96
N ASN A 71 6.70 -11.33 -2.76
CA ASN A 71 6.47 -10.94 -4.15
C ASN A 71 5.33 -9.91 -4.31
N ALA A 72 4.66 -9.53 -3.22
CA ALA A 72 3.55 -8.59 -3.28
C ALA A 72 4.05 -7.16 -3.52
N ALA A 73 3.84 -6.65 -4.74
CA ALA A 73 4.20 -5.28 -5.11
C ALA A 73 2.98 -4.37 -5.32
N GLN A 74 1.86 -4.92 -5.80
CA GLN A 74 0.67 -4.16 -6.17
C GLN A 74 -0.50 -4.44 -5.23
N SER A 75 -1.14 -3.39 -4.73
CA SER A 75 -2.39 -3.49 -3.97
C SER A 75 -3.53 -2.87 -4.76
N SER A 76 -4.66 -3.57 -4.80
CA SER A 76 -5.87 -3.01 -5.42
C SER A 76 -6.41 -1.81 -4.64
N ILE A 77 -6.09 -1.66 -3.35
CA ILE A 77 -6.50 -0.47 -2.56
C ILE A 77 -5.91 0.79 -3.18
N THR A 78 -4.60 0.79 -3.41
CA THR A 78 -3.89 1.93 -4.03
C THR A 78 -4.30 2.14 -5.48
N HIS A 79 -4.45 1.06 -6.25
CA HIS A 79 -4.96 1.15 -7.62
C HIS A 79 -6.34 1.83 -7.70
N ILE A 80 -7.27 1.49 -6.79
CA ILE A 80 -8.60 2.11 -6.75
C ILE A 80 -8.52 3.58 -6.34
N VAL A 81 -7.65 3.95 -5.38
CA VAL A 81 -7.44 5.35 -4.98
C VAL A 81 -6.91 6.16 -6.16
N ASN A 82 -5.87 5.66 -6.85
CA ASN A 82 -5.23 6.36 -7.96
C ASN A 82 -6.16 6.49 -9.18
N GLY A 83 -6.94 5.45 -9.48
CA GLY A 83 -7.95 5.46 -10.55
C GLY A 83 -9.20 6.28 -10.23
N ASN A 84 -9.32 6.85 -9.03
CA ASN A 84 -10.52 7.58 -8.64
C ASN A 84 -10.53 9.03 -9.17
N GLY A 85 -11.59 9.39 -9.89
CA GLY A 85 -11.75 10.73 -10.45
C GLY A 85 -11.87 11.85 -9.40
N TRP A 86 -12.47 11.59 -8.23
CA TRP A 86 -12.53 12.58 -7.15
C TRP A 86 -11.13 12.85 -6.56
N PHE A 87 -10.33 11.79 -6.35
CA PHE A 87 -8.94 11.93 -5.92
C PHE A 87 -8.12 12.72 -6.94
N SER A 88 -8.22 12.37 -8.22
CA SER A 88 -7.52 13.06 -9.29
C SER A 88 -7.86 14.55 -9.37
N LYS A 89 -9.14 14.92 -9.19
CA LYS A 89 -9.57 16.33 -9.13
C LYS A 89 -9.00 17.07 -7.92
N LYS A 90 -9.04 16.45 -6.73
CA LYS A 90 -8.48 17.06 -5.51
C LYS A 90 -6.97 17.23 -5.60
N LEU A 91 -6.27 16.24 -6.13
CA LEU A 91 -4.83 16.33 -6.38
C LEU A 91 -4.49 17.42 -7.40
N ALA A 92 -5.27 17.54 -8.48
CA ALA A 92 -5.03 18.58 -9.49
C ALA A 92 -5.16 19.99 -8.91
N SER A 93 -6.17 20.22 -8.07
CA SER A 93 -6.35 21.51 -7.37
C SER A 93 -5.28 21.75 -6.31
N LEU A 94 -4.87 20.73 -5.56
CA LEU A 94 -3.81 20.87 -4.55
C LEU A 94 -2.44 21.18 -5.17
N CYS A 95 -2.16 20.59 -6.34
CA CYS A 95 -0.89 20.72 -7.03
C CYS A 95 -0.90 21.76 -8.16
N GLU A 96 -1.79 22.75 -8.08
CA GLU A 96 -1.82 23.84 -9.04
C GLU A 96 -0.50 24.63 -9.01
N GLY A 97 0.10 24.87 -10.17
CA GLY A 97 1.40 25.54 -10.28
C GLY A 97 2.63 24.71 -9.89
N MET A 98 2.45 23.48 -9.38
CA MET A 98 3.59 22.60 -9.03
C MET A 98 4.22 21.96 -10.28
N SER A 99 5.52 21.64 -10.17
CA SER A 99 6.20 20.83 -11.17
C SER A 99 5.57 19.44 -11.29
N ARG A 100 5.80 18.77 -12.43
CA ARG A 100 5.32 17.39 -12.63
C ARG A 100 5.90 16.44 -11.58
N ASP A 101 7.16 16.62 -11.22
CA ASP A 101 7.84 15.75 -10.27
C ASP A 101 7.30 15.92 -8.85
N ASP A 102 7.08 17.17 -8.42
CA ASP A 102 6.50 17.43 -7.10
C ASP A 102 5.05 16.97 -7.02
N LYS A 103 4.29 17.10 -8.12
CA LYS A 103 2.94 16.55 -8.23
C LYS A 103 2.94 15.02 -8.14
N ASN A 104 3.90 14.34 -8.75
CA ASN A 104 4.03 12.88 -8.67
C ASN A 104 4.38 12.42 -7.25
N LYS A 105 5.34 13.07 -6.59
CA LYS A 105 5.68 12.81 -5.18
C LYS A 105 4.49 13.04 -4.27
N THR A 106 3.78 14.15 -4.46
CA THR A 106 2.57 14.49 -3.68
C THR A 106 1.47 13.45 -3.89
N ARG A 107 1.27 12.98 -5.14
CA ARG A 107 0.33 11.90 -5.45
C ARG A 107 0.66 10.65 -4.66
N GLU A 108 1.90 10.19 -4.73
CA GLU A 108 2.35 8.96 -4.08
C GLU A 108 2.14 9.02 -2.56
N ILE A 109 2.48 10.15 -1.93
CA ILE A 109 2.29 10.37 -0.49
C ILE A 109 0.80 10.27 -0.13
N LEU A 110 -0.06 10.97 -0.87
CA LEU A 110 -1.49 11.01 -0.56
C LEU A 110 -2.19 9.68 -0.86
N GLU A 111 -1.81 9.01 -1.95
CA GLU A 111 -2.32 7.69 -2.32
C GLU A 111 -2.03 6.67 -1.21
N ASN A 112 -0.77 6.57 -0.79
CA ASN A 112 -0.39 5.64 0.27
C ASN A 112 -1.05 6.00 1.61
N LYS A 113 -1.16 7.29 1.96
CA LYS A 113 -1.82 7.73 3.20
C LYS A 113 -3.33 7.41 3.20
N LEU A 114 -4.02 7.58 2.08
CA LEU A 114 -5.43 7.21 1.96
C LEU A 114 -5.62 5.69 2.01
N ALA A 115 -4.70 4.92 1.42
CA ALA A 115 -4.72 3.48 1.47
C ALA A 115 -4.45 2.94 2.88
N ASP A 116 -3.52 3.54 3.63
CA ASP A 116 -3.25 3.22 5.04
C ASP A 116 -4.51 3.41 5.89
N ILE A 117 -5.12 4.60 5.82
CA ILE A 117 -6.36 4.92 6.57
C ILE A 117 -7.48 3.93 6.21
N PHE A 118 -7.58 3.53 4.94
CA PHE A 118 -8.57 2.55 4.52
C PHE A 118 -8.26 1.16 5.11
N PHE A 119 -7.01 0.73 5.04
CA PHE A 119 -6.57 -0.57 5.52
C PHE A 119 -6.89 -0.75 7.01
N GLU A 120 -6.46 0.20 7.84
CA GLU A 120 -6.66 0.17 9.29
C GLU A 120 -8.15 0.16 9.65
N LYS A 121 -8.99 0.92 8.91
CA LYS A 121 -10.42 1.01 9.23
C LYS A 121 -11.27 -0.14 8.71
N HIS A 122 -10.90 -0.74 7.57
CA HIS A 122 -11.79 -1.64 6.82
C HIS A 122 -11.23 -3.04 6.58
N ILE A 123 -9.94 -3.25 6.77
CA ILE A 123 -9.27 -4.55 6.58
C ILE A 123 -8.86 -5.15 7.93
N ASP A 124 -8.07 -4.39 8.70
CA ASP A 124 -7.58 -4.84 10.00
C ASP A 124 -7.29 -3.66 10.94
N SER A 125 -8.18 -3.45 11.92
CA SER A 125 -8.06 -2.36 12.88
C SER A 125 -7.11 -2.64 14.05
N LYS A 126 -6.54 -3.85 14.12
CA LYS A 126 -5.56 -4.21 15.15
C LYS A 126 -4.13 -3.96 14.70
N ILE A 127 -3.93 -3.70 13.42
CA ILE A 127 -2.62 -3.46 12.80
C ILE A 127 -2.40 -1.95 12.72
N ASP A 128 -1.35 -1.44 13.36
CA ASP A 128 -0.84 -0.10 13.08
C ASP A 128 0.11 -0.21 11.88
N ILE A 129 -0.34 0.26 10.72
CA ILE A 129 0.39 0.03 9.48
C ILE A 129 1.71 0.82 9.43
N LYS A 130 1.85 1.85 10.27
CA LYS A 130 3.07 2.65 10.34
C LYS A 130 4.26 1.83 10.84
N ASN A 131 4.01 0.82 11.67
CA ASN A 131 5.06 -0.06 12.20
C ASN A 131 5.73 -0.93 11.13
N TYR A 132 5.12 -1.05 9.94
CA TYR A 132 5.65 -1.85 8.83
C TYR A 132 6.37 -1.02 7.77
N ARG A 133 6.40 0.31 7.92
CA ARG A 133 7.25 1.16 7.08
C ARG A 133 8.66 1.08 7.66
N VAL A 134 9.55 0.39 6.96
CA VAL A 134 10.99 0.50 7.24
C VAL A 134 11.38 1.96 7.01
N ALA A 135 11.87 2.61 8.07
CA ALA A 135 12.22 4.03 8.09
C ALA A 135 13.32 4.35 7.07
#